data_AF-A0A5E8AKP3-F1
#
_entry.id   AF-A0A5E8AKP3-F1
#
_cell.length_a   1.000
_cell.length_b   1.000
_cell.length_c   1.000
_cell.angle_alpha   90.00
_cell.angle_beta   90.00
_cell.angle_gamma   90.00
#
_symmetry.space_group_name_H-M   'P 1'
#
loop_
_entity.id
_entity.type
_entity.pdbx_description
1 polymer ?
#
loop_
_entity_poly.entity_id
_entity_poly.type
_entity_poly.pdbx_seq_one_letter_code
_entity_poly.pdbx_strand_id
1 'polypeptide(L)' 'MTRYLDMGFPTKIQLIKRAKSEQWYINFPAAVAQAMEFEKGEVVEWVVEDKQKMTLKRLPTQQGNEVKKKLL' A
#
# COMPACT_ATOMS: atom_id res chain seq x y z
N MET A 1 10.24 32.31 8.06
CA MET A 1 9.03 31.55 7.69
C MET A 1 9.50 30.28 7.00
N THR A 2 9.84 29.27 7.79
CA THR A 2 10.49 28.05 7.31
C THR A 2 9.43 27.22 6.61
N ARG A 3 9.47 27.18 5.26
CA ARG A 3 8.80 26.13 4.49
C ARG A 3 9.40 24.82 5.00
N TYR A 4 8.66 24.09 5.84
CA TYR A 4 8.89 22.67 5.96
C TYR A 4 8.85 22.12 4.53
N LEU A 5 9.98 21.58 4.07
CA LEU A 5 10.01 20.75 2.89
C LEU A 5 9.12 19.57 3.24
N ASP A 6 7.88 19.57 2.73
CA ASP A 6 6.92 18.50 2.90
C ASP A 6 7.63 17.18 2.54
N MET A 7 7.91 16.35 3.55
CA MET A 7 8.52 15.03 3.37
C MET A 7 7.52 14.03 2.73
N GLY A 8 6.42 14.53 2.18
CA GLY A 8 5.40 13.74 1.49
C GLY A 8 5.74 13.55 0.03
N PHE A 9 5.30 12.42 -0.52
CA PHE A 9 5.39 12.13 -1.95
C PHE A 9 4.00 12.32 -2.56
N PRO A 10 3.62 13.53 -3.01
CA PRO A 10 2.29 13.78 -3.52
C PRO A 10 2.05 12.98 -4.80
N THR A 11 0.92 12.28 -4.85
CA THR A 11 0.52 11.44 -5.98
C THR A 11 -0.91 11.76 -6.36
N LYS A 12 -1.22 11.61 -7.65
CA LYS A 12 -2.56 11.86 -8.18
C LYS A 12 -3.37 10.56 -8.19
N ILE A 13 -4.58 10.62 -7.67
CA ILE A 13 -5.59 9.57 -7.83
C ILE A 13 -6.14 9.64 -9.26
N GLN A 14 -6.22 8.48 -9.90
CA GLN A 14 -6.79 8.29 -11.22
C GLN A 14 -7.97 7.32 -11.15
N LEU A 15 -9.04 7.62 -11.87
CA LEU A 15 -10.20 6.75 -12.00
C LEU A 15 -10.32 6.29 -13.46
N ILE A 16 -10.22 4.98 -13.66
CA ILE A 16 -10.55 4.32 -14.92
C ILE A 16 -11.98 3.80 -14.81
N LYS A 17 -12.91 4.48 -15.49
CA LYS A 17 -14.32 4.11 -15.52
C LYS A 17 -14.64 3.31 -16.78
N ARG A 18 -15.32 2.18 -16.61
CA ARG A 18 -15.82 1.29 -17.67
C ARG A 18 -17.33 1.09 -17.50
N ALA A 19 -17.97 0.47 -18.48
CA ALA A 19 -19.42 0.28 -18.47
C ALA A 19 -19.94 -0.49 -17.24
N LYS A 20 -19.14 -1.42 -16.69
CA LYS A 20 -19.54 -2.27 -15.55
C LYS A 20 -18.56 -2.24 -14.38
N SER A 21 -17.54 -1.38 -14.41
CA SER A 21 -16.52 -1.34 -13.37
C SER A 21 -15.85 0.02 -13.23
N GLU A 22 -15.33 0.25 -12.04
CA GLU A 22 -14.49 1.38 -11.72
C GLU A 22 -13.19 0.85 -11.13
N GLN A 23 -12.07 1.37 -11.60
CA GLN A 23 -10.75 1.06 -11.08
C GLN A 23 -10.07 2.36 -10.66
N TRP A 24 -9.77 2.45 -9.38
CA TRP A 24 -9.06 3.58 -8.79
C TRP A 24 -7.57 3.23 -8.69
N TYR A 25 -6.73 4.09 -9.20
CA TYR A 25 -5.28 3.90 -9.24
C TYR A 25 -4.56 5.08 -8.62
N ILE A 26 -3.46 4.78 -7.93
CA ILE A 26 -2.50 5.76 -7.42
C ILE A 26 -1.11 5.22 -7.71
N ASN A 27 -0.22 6.08 -8.20
CA ASN A 27 1.18 5.71 -8.34
C ASN A 27 1.76 5.47 -6.94
N PHE A 28 2.36 4.31 -6.70
CA PHE A 28 3.08 4.06 -5.46
C PHE A 28 4.51 4.65 -5.58
N PRO A 29 4.90 5.67 -4.79
CA PRO A 29 6.21 6.30 -4.96
C PRO A 29 7.36 5.32 -4.66
N ALA A 30 8.33 5.22 -5.57
CA ALA A 30 9.48 4.33 -5.39
C ALA A 30 10.28 4.63 -4.12
N ALA A 31 10.43 5.91 -3.75
CA ALA A 31 11.12 6.31 -2.52
C ALA A 31 10.40 5.81 -1.25
N VAL A 32 9.06 5.79 -1.25
CA VAL A 32 8.29 5.20 -0.14
C VAL A 32 8.50 3.68 -0.11
N ALA A 33 8.49 3.02 -1.27
CA ALA A 33 8.69 1.57 -1.32
C ALA A 33 10.08 1.16 -0.81
N GLN A 34 11.11 1.92 -1.17
CA GLN A 34 12.48 1.71 -0.72
C GLN A 34 12.64 2.00 0.77
N ALA A 35 12.09 3.11 1.26
CA ALA A 35 12.17 3.48 2.68
C ALA A 35 11.42 2.49 3.58
N MET A 36 10.35 1.87 3.06
CA MET A 36 9.59 0.84 3.77
C MET A 36 10.17 -0.56 3.60
N GLU A 37 11.15 -0.76 2.70
CA GLU A 37 11.71 -2.07 2.35
C GLU A 37 10.63 -3.08 1.90
N PHE A 38 9.71 -2.65 1.03
CA PHE A 38 8.67 -3.56 0.52
C PHE A 38 9.24 -4.63 -0.41
N GLU A 39 8.69 -5.83 -0.30
CA GLU A 39 9.03 -6.95 -1.17
C GLU A 39 8.00 -7.15 -2.30
N LYS A 40 8.46 -7.70 -3.43
CA LYS A 40 7.56 -8.02 -4.54
C LYS A 40 6.56 -9.10 -4.10
N GLY A 41 5.26 -8.78 -4.18
CA GLY A 41 4.18 -9.69 -3.82
C GLY A 41 3.80 -9.67 -2.35
N GLU A 42 4.39 -8.78 -1.55
CA GLU A 42 3.99 -8.55 -0.16
C GLU A 42 2.52 -8.10 -0.08
N VAL A 43 1.79 -8.64 0.91
CA VAL A 43 0.39 -8.30 1.16
C VAL A 43 0.30 -7.28 2.30
N VAL A 44 -0.32 -6.16 2.01
CA VAL A 44 -0.55 -5.04 2.93
C VAL A 44 -2.03 -4.65 2.92
N GLU A 45 -2.48 -3.99 3.97
CA GLU A 45 -3.85 -3.55 4.17
C GLU A 45 -3.93 -2.03 4.30
N TRP A 46 -4.85 -1.41 3.56
CA TRP A 46 -5.20 0.00 3.75
C TRP A 46 -6.25 0.12 4.85
N VAL A 47 -5.96 0.92 5.88
CA VAL A 47 -6.88 1.22 6.97
C VAL A 47 -7.29 2.68 6.88
N VAL A 48 -8.58 2.93 6.70
CA VAL A 48 -9.15 4.28 6.67
C VAL A 48 -9.33 4.77 8.10
N GLU A 49 -8.66 5.87 8.47
CA GLU A 49 -8.87 6.53 9.76
C GLU A 49 -10.02 7.54 9.65
N ASP A 50 -10.00 8.38 8.61
CA ASP A 50 -11.06 9.33 8.26
C ASP A 50 -10.99 9.73 6.76
N LYS A 51 -11.74 10.77 6.36
CA LYS A 51 -11.78 11.25 4.96
C LYS A 51 -10.48 11.90 4.48
N GLN A 52 -9.61 12.30 5.39
CA GLN A 52 -8.35 13.01 5.14
C GLN A 52 -7.14 12.09 5.35
N LYS A 53 -7.27 11.01 6.13
CA LYS A 53 -6.15 10.15 6.51
C LYS A 53 -6.47 8.66 6.41
N MET A 54 -5.52 7.92 5.85
CA MET A 54 -5.47 6.47 5.85
C MET A 54 -4.04 6.00 6.13
N THR A 55 -3.88 4.78 6.60
CA THR A 55 -2.58 4.13 6.83
C THR A 55 -2.46 2.82 6.05
N LEU A 56 -1.24 2.46 5.69
CA LEU A 56 -0.91 1.16 5.11
C LEU A 56 -0.27 0.30 6.20
N LYS A 57 -0.85 -0.86 6.48
CA LYS A 57 -0.37 -1.79 7.51
C LYS A 57 0.09 -3.09 6.89
N ARG A 58 1.21 -3.62 7.36
CA ARG A 58 1.60 -5.00 7.07
C ARG A 58 0.66 -5.95 7.80
N LEU A 59 0.23 -6.99 7.11
CA LEU A 59 -0.43 -8.09 7.79
C LEU A 59 0.62 -8.81 8.66
N PRO A 60 0.25 -9.27 9.86
CA PRO A 60 1.14 -10.13 10.63
C PRO A 60 1.52 -11.32 9.75
N THR A 61 2.82 -11.53 9.56
CA THR A 61 3.32 -12.69 8.84
C THR A 61 2.69 -13.92 9.45
N GLN A 62 1.97 -14.70 8.65
CA GLN A 62 1.57 -16.07 9.00
C GLN A 62 2.83 -16.96 8.99
N GLN A 63 3.87 -16.59 9.73
CA GLN A 63 5.01 -17.46 10.05
C GLN A 63 4.46 -18.56 10.95
N GLY A 64 3.87 -19.59 10.34
CA GLY A 64 3.32 -20.72 11.09
C GLY A 64 2.62 -21.83 10.30
N ASN A 65 2.15 -21.62 9.06
CA ASN A 65 1.26 -22.61 8.42
C ASN A 65 1.73 -23.24 7.09
N GLU A 66 2.90 -22.89 6.55
CA GLU A 66 3.39 -23.49 5.29
C GLU A 66 4.26 -24.74 5.45
N VAL A 67 4.63 -25.15 6.67
CA VAL A 67 5.43 -26.38 6.89
C VAL A 67 4.60 -27.67 6.70
N LYS A 68 3.25 -27.62 6.68
CA LYS A 68 2.41 -28.83 6.62
C LYS A 68 1.95 -29.29 5.23
N LYS A 69 2.32 -28.62 4.13
CA LYS A 69 1.90 -29.04 2.78
C LYS A 69 2.93 -29.84 1.99
N LYS A 70 4.08 -30.18 2.57
CA LYS A 70 5.11 -31.01 1.91
C LYS A 70 5.23 -32.45 2.44
N LEU A 71 4.25 -32.93 3.21
CA LEU A 71 4.22 -34.30 3.68
C LEU A 71 2.82 -34.92 3.56
N LEU A 72 2.30 -35.02 2.34
CA LEU A 72 1.27 -35.99 1.94
C LEU A 72 1.53 -36.40 0.50
#